data_AF-A0A7J7ECR9-F1
#
_entry.id   AF-A0A7J7ECR9-F1
#
_cell.length_a   1.000
_cell.length_b   1.000
_cell.length_c   1.000
_cell.angle_alpha   90.00
_cell.angle_beta   90.00
_cell.angle_gamma   90.00
#
_symmetry.space_group_name_H-M   'P 1'
#
loop_
_entity.id
_entity.type
_entity.pdbx_description
1 polymer ?
#
loop_
_entity_poly.entity_id
_entity_poly.type
_entity_poly.pdbx_seq_one_letter_code
_entity_poly.pdbx_strand_id
1 'polypeptide(L)'
;GAYYLISRSLGPEFGGAIGLIFAFANAVAVAMYVVGFAETVVELLKEHSILMIDEINDIRIIGAITVVILLGISVAGMEWEAKAQIVLLVILLLAIADFVIGTFIPLESKKPKAEIFNENFGPDFREEETFFSVFAIFFPAATGILAGANISGDLADPQSAIPKGTLLAILITTMVYIGIAVSVGSCVVRDATGNINDTIVTELTNCTSAACKLNFDFSSCESNPCSYGLMNNFQVMSIVSGFAPLISAGIFSATLSSALASLVSAPKIFQALCKDNIYPAFQMFAKGYGKNNEPLRGYILTFLIALGFILIAELNVIAPIISNFFLASYALINFSVFHASLAKSPGDFTFLDSFVNMYYNMWISLIGAILCCIVMFVINWWAALLTYVIVLGLYIYVTYKKPDVNWGSSTQALTYLNALQHSIRLSGVEDHVKNFRPQCLVMTGAPNSRPALLHLVHDFTKNVGLMICGHVHMGPRRQAMKEMSIDQARYQRWLIKNKMKAFYAPVHADDLREGVQYLMQC
;
A
#
# COMPACT_ATOMS: atom_id res chain seq x y z
N GLY A 1 9.51 -9.14 -3.30
CA GLY A 1 8.26 -8.39 -3.52
C GLY A 1 7.96 -7.50 -2.32
N ALA A 2 7.03 -6.56 -2.48
CA ALA A 2 6.78 -5.50 -1.49
C ALA A 2 6.36 -6.03 -0.11
N TYR A 3 5.45 -7.00 -0.04
CA TYR A 3 5.04 -7.60 1.24
C TYR A 3 6.20 -8.21 2.02
N TYR A 4 7.14 -8.87 1.34
CA TYR A 4 8.31 -9.46 1.99
C TYR A 4 9.21 -8.39 2.60
N LEU A 5 9.45 -7.28 1.88
CA LEU A 5 10.24 -6.16 2.40
C LEU A 5 9.57 -5.54 3.64
N ILE A 6 8.26 -5.28 3.56
CA ILE A 6 7.48 -4.66 4.63
C ILE A 6 7.43 -5.55 5.88
N SER A 7 7.09 -6.84 5.71
CA SER A 7 6.94 -7.78 6.85
C SER A 7 8.25 -8.08 7.57
N ARG A 8 9.39 -8.08 6.86
CA ARG A 8 10.71 -8.39 7.43
C ARG A 8 11.34 -7.22 8.15
N SER A 9 11.13 -5.99 7.66
CA SER A 9 11.61 -4.78 8.34
C SER A 9 10.71 -4.40 9.52
N LEU A 10 9.39 -4.39 9.32
CA LEU A 10 8.46 -3.78 10.29
C LEU A 10 7.90 -4.78 11.31
N GLY A 11 7.95 -6.07 11.00
CA GLY A 11 7.38 -7.14 11.80
C GLY A 11 6.06 -7.69 11.25
N PRO A 12 5.60 -8.83 11.79
CA PRO A 12 4.39 -9.53 11.32
C PRO A 12 3.10 -8.74 11.59
N GLU A 13 3.04 -7.90 12.63
CA GLU A 13 1.84 -7.15 13.00
C GLU A 13 1.49 -6.10 11.92
N PHE A 14 2.46 -5.28 11.53
CA PHE A 14 2.30 -4.30 10.46
C PHE A 14 2.28 -4.95 9.09
N GLY A 15 3.19 -5.90 8.83
CA GLY A 15 3.28 -6.59 7.54
C GLY A 15 1.98 -7.33 7.18
N GLY A 16 1.36 -8.00 8.15
CA GLY A 16 0.12 -8.74 7.94
C GLY A 16 -1.08 -7.84 7.59
N ALA A 17 -1.23 -6.72 8.30
CA ALA A 17 -2.32 -5.77 8.04
C ALA A 17 -2.11 -5.03 6.70
N ILE A 18 -0.91 -4.52 6.44
CA ILE A 18 -0.56 -3.83 5.19
C ILE A 18 -0.73 -4.77 4.00
N GLY A 19 -0.23 -6.00 4.09
CA GLY A 19 -0.32 -6.99 3.01
C GLY A 19 -1.76 -7.33 2.62
N LEU A 20 -2.65 -7.48 3.60
CA LEU A 20 -4.06 -7.82 3.35
C LEU A 20 -4.82 -6.66 2.71
N ILE A 21 -4.67 -5.45 3.25
CA ILE A 21 -5.34 -4.25 2.72
C ILE A 21 -4.82 -3.92 1.32
N PHE A 22 -3.51 -4.02 1.10
CA PHE A 22 -2.91 -3.74 -0.20
C PHE A 22 -3.30 -4.79 -1.25
N ALA A 23 -3.41 -6.07 -0.88
CA ALA A 23 -3.94 -7.10 -1.78
C ALA A 23 -5.40 -6.82 -2.16
N PHE A 24 -6.23 -6.41 -1.19
CA PHE A 24 -7.62 -6.03 -1.45
C PHE A 24 -7.72 -4.78 -2.33
N ALA A 25 -6.94 -3.74 -2.05
CA ALA A 25 -6.89 -2.51 -2.84
C ALA A 25 -6.57 -2.80 -4.32
N ASN A 26 -5.55 -3.63 -4.57
CA ASN A 26 -5.20 -4.05 -5.93
C ASN A 26 -6.29 -4.89 -6.59
N ALA A 27 -7.00 -5.74 -5.83
CA ALA A 27 -8.12 -6.52 -6.38
C ALA A 27 -9.30 -5.65 -6.83
N VAL A 28 -9.62 -4.59 -6.05
CA VAL A 28 -10.65 -3.62 -6.44
C VAL A 28 -10.16 -2.71 -7.57
N ALA A 29 -8.87 -2.36 -7.61
CA ALA A 29 -8.28 -1.55 -8.67
C ALA A 29 -8.43 -2.19 -10.07
N VAL A 30 -8.34 -3.52 -10.16
CA VAL A 30 -8.64 -4.25 -11.41
C VAL A 30 -10.01 -3.87 -11.96
N ALA A 31 -11.03 -3.79 -11.10
CA ALA A 31 -12.38 -3.44 -11.52
C ALA A 31 -12.45 -2.02 -12.09
N MET A 32 -11.84 -1.04 -11.44
CA MET A 32 -11.83 0.35 -11.93
C MET A 32 -11.15 0.49 -13.29
N TYR A 33 -9.99 -0.14 -13.48
CA TYR A 33 -9.30 -0.07 -14.77
C TYR A 33 -10.09 -0.75 -15.88
N VAL A 34 -10.74 -1.88 -15.59
CA VAL A 34 -11.58 -2.59 -16.57
C VAL A 34 -12.88 -1.83 -16.86
N VAL A 35 -13.48 -1.18 -15.85
CA VAL A 35 -14.67 -0.33 -16.05
C VAL A 35 -14.32 0.88 -16.93
N GLY A 36 -13.20 1.58 -16.66
CA GLY A 36 -12.78 2.70 -17.51
C GLY A 36 -12.44 2.28 -18.95
N PHE A 37 -11.88 1.08 -19.13
CA PHE A 37 -11.73 0.48 -20.46
C PHE A 37 -13.09 0.25 -21.14
N ALA A 38 -14.03 -0.38 -20.42
CA ALA A 38 -15.34 -0.71 -20.96
C ALA A 38 -16.16 0.54 -21.31
N GLU A 39 -16.10 1.58 -20.48
CA GLU A 39 -16.73 2.88 -20.72
C GLU A 39 -16.22 3.51 -22.04
N THR A 40 -14.90 3.53 -22.24
CA THR A 40 -14.30 4.05 -23.49
C THR A 40 -14.75 3.23 -24.71
N VAL A 41 -14.85 1.90 -24.59
CA VAL A 41 -15.33 1.03 -25.68
C VAL A 41 -16.81 1.29 -26.00
N VAL A 42 -17.66 1.46 -24.98
CA VAL A 42 -19.09 1.75 -25.16
C VAL A 42 -19.30 3.12 -25.80
N GLU A 43 -18.53 4.13 -25.43
CA GLU A 43 -18.58 5.45 -26.09
C GLU A 43 -18.23 5.34 -27.58
N LEU A 44 -17.17 4.60 -27.93
CA LEU A 44 -16.81 4.37 -29.34
C LEU A 44 -17.87 3.56 -30.11
N LEU A 45 -18.54 2.61 -29.45
CA LEU A 45 -19.67 1.87 -30.04
C LEU A 45 -20.89 2.78 -30.26
N LYS A 46 -21.15 3.70 -29.33
CA LYS A 46 -22.22 4.71 -29.42
C LYS A 46 -22.00 5.65 -30.59
N GLU A 47 -20.77 6.09 -30.84
CA GLU A 47 -20.41 6.91 -32.02
C GLU A 47 -20.76 6.19 -33.34
N HIS A 48 -20.64 4.86 -33.39
CA HIS A 48 -20.95 4.05 -34.58
C HIS A 48 -22.39 3.51 -34.60
N SER A 49 -23.24 3.92 -33.63
CA SER A 49 -24.63 3.45 -33.49
C SER A 49 -24.79 1.94 -33.31
N ILE A 50 -23.83 1.28 -32.67
CA ILE A 50 -23.80 -0.18 -32.41
C ILE A 50 -24.02 -0.46 -30.92
N LEU A 51 -25.06 0.12 -30.32
CA LEU A 51 -25.46 -0.20 -28.95
C LEU A 51 -26.13 -1.58 -28.92
N MET A 52 -25.73 -2.42 -27.97
CA MET A 52 -26.27 -3.79 -27.86
C MET A 52 -27.56 -3.81 -27.02
N ILE A 53 -27.52 -3.20 -25.83
CA ILE A 53 -28.65 -3.17 -24.90
C ILE A 53 -28.85 -1.75 -24.36
N ASP A 54 -28.06 -1.36 -23.35
CA ASP A 54 -28.09 -0.07 -22.67
C ASP A 54 -26.65 0.29 -22.27
N GLU A 55 -26.33 1.57 -22.13
CA GLU A 55 -24.96 2.04 -21.83
C GLU A 55 -24.35 1.37 -20.58
N ILE A 56 -25.08 1.36 -19.47
CA ILE A 56 -24.61 0.76 -18.20
C ILE A 56 -24.47 -0.77 -18.32
N ASN A 57 -25.40 -1.43 -19.02
CA ASN A 57 -25.37 -2.88 -19.17
C ASN A 57 -24.27 -3.33 -20.15
N ASP A 58 -23.99 -2.53 -21.17
CA ASP A 58 -22.92 -2.77 -22.13
C ASP A 58 -21.55 -2.64 -21.44
N ILE A 59 -21.38 -1.66 -20.54
CA ILE A 59 -20.18 -1.54 -19.68
C ILE A 59 -19.98 -2.82 -18.85
N ARG A 60 -21.05 -3.35 -18.23
CA ARG A 60 -20.98 -4.60 -17.44
C ARG A 60 -20.55 -5.80 -18.29
N ILE A 61 -21.14 -5.95 -19.48
CA ILE A 61 -20.87 -7.08 -20.37
C ILE A 61 -19.43 -7.02 -20.89
N ILE A 62 -19.01 -5.86 -21.41
CA ILE A 62 -17.66 -5.67 -21.94
C ILE A 62 -16.63 -5.80 -20.82
N GLY A 63 -16.90 -5.25 -19.64
CA GLY A 63 -16.04 -5.40 -18.47
C GLY A 63 -15.89 -6.87 -18.04
N ALA A 64 -16.99 -7.62 -17.98
CA ALA A 64 -16.97 -9.05 -17.63
C ALA A 64 -16.18 -9.90 -18.64
N ILE A 65 -16.36 -9.65 -19.94
CA ILE A 65 -15.60 -10.34 -20.99
C ILE A 65 -14.10 -10.01 -20.87
N THR A 66 -13.78 -8.73 -20.67
CA THR A 66 -12.39 -8.24 -20.59
C THR A 66 -11.66 -8.84 -19.39
N VAL A 67 -12.28 -8.88 -18.20
CA VAL A 67 -11.62 -9.45 -17.02
C VAL A 67 -11.41 -10.96 -17.14
N VAL A 68 -12.29 -11.69 -17.84
CA VAL A 68 -12.08 -13.12 -18.17
C VAL A 68 -10.89 -13.30 -19.10
N ILE A 69 -10.74 -12.45 -20.13
CA ILE A 69 -9.60 -12.47 -21.04
C ILE A 69 -8.30 -12.16 -20.28
N LEU A 70 -8.30 -11.12 -19.44
CA LEU A 70 -7.14 -10.75 -18.62
C LEU A 70 -6.74 -11.87 -17.64
N LEU A 71 -7.72 -12.57 -17.04
CA LEU A 71 -7.46 -13.74 -16.21
C LEU A 71 -6.77 -14.85 -17.03
N GLY A 72 -7.25 -15.12 -18.25
CA GLY A 72 -6.64 -16.06 -19.17
C GLY A 72 -5.17 -15.71 -19.46
N ILE A 73 -4.88 -14.44 -19.72
CA ILE A 73 -3.51 -13.95 -19.96
C ILE A 73 -2.64 -14.13 -18.71
N SER A 74 -3.15 -13.78 -17.52
CA SER A 74 -2.38 -13.91 -16.27
C SER A 74 -2.06 -15.36 -15.89
N VAL A 75 -2.90 -16.31 -16.27
CA VAL A 75 -2.71 -17.74 -15.99
C VAL A 75 -1.82 -18.42 -17.05
N ALA A 76 -1.74 -17.87 -18.26
CA ALA A 76 -0.89 -18.40 -19.34
C ALA A 76 0.62 -18.18 -19.08
N GLY A 77 0.99 -17.25 -18.18
CA GLY A 77 2.32 -17.14 -17.59
C GLY A 77 2.95 -15.75 -17.62
N MET A 78 3.77 -15.48 -16.59
CA MET A 78 4.48 -14.22 -16.31
C MET A 78 5.35 -13.65 -17.46
N GLU A 79 5.89 -14.50 -18.33
CA GLU A 79 6.79 -14.05 -19.40
C GLU A 79 6.06 -13.27 -20.49
N TRP A 80 4.79 -13.61 -20.76
CA TRP A 80 3.97 -12.91 -21.74
C TRP A 80 3.53 -11.55 -21.23
N GLU A 81 3.21 -11.45 -19.93
CA GLU A 81 2.88 -10.18 -19.25
C GLU A 81 4.00 -9.15 -19.41
N ALA A 82 5.23 -9.50 -19.04
CA ALA A 82 6.36 -8.57 -19.07
C ALA A 82 6.65 -8.04 -20.49
N LYS A 83 6.50 -8.90 -21.51
CA LYS A 83 6.65 -8.51 -22.93
C LYS A 83 5.50 -7.62 -23.38
N ALA A 84 4.26 -7.95 -23.02
CA ALA A 84 3.09 -7.16 -23.37
C ALA A 84 3.17 -5.75 -22.76
N GLN A 85 3.60 -5.64 -21.50
CA GLN A 85 3.70 -4.35 -20.81
C GLN A 85 4.63 -3.35 -21.51
N ILE A 86 5.74 -3.82 -22.10
CA ILE A 86 6.66 -2.96 -22.87
C ILE A 86 5.98 -2.45 -24.14
N VAL A 87 5.25 -3.31 -24.86
CA VAL A 87 4.51 -2.90 -26.07
C VAL A 87 3.43 -1.87 -25.72
N LEU A 88 2.66 -2.13 -24.65
CA LEU A 88 1.65 -1.22 -24.16
C LEU A 88 2.25 0.14 -23.76
N LEU A 89 3.40 0.15 -23.07
CA LEU A 89 4.08 1.38 -22.70
C LEU A 89 4.46 2.23 -23.93
N VAL A 90 4.94 1.61 -25.01
CA VAL A 90 5.28 2.34 -26.25
C VAL A 90 4.04 2.99 -26.85
N ILE A 91 2.91 2.28 -26.91
CA ILE A 91 1.64 2.83 -27.42
C ILE A 91 1.19 4.01 -26.56
N LEU A 92 1.31 3.91 -25.23
CA LEU A 92 0.96 4.99 -24.31
C LEU A 92 1.83 6.24 -24.53
N LEU A 93 3.14 6.08 -24.69
CA LEU A 93 4.06 7.19 -24.96
C LEU A 93 3.75 7.86 -26.30
N LEU A 94 3.40 7.08 -27.33
CA LEU A 94 2.96 7.61 -28.62
C LEU A 94 1.65 8.39 -28.50
N ALA A 95 0.68 7.92 -27.71
CA ALA A 95 -0.57 8.64 -27.47
C ALA A 95 -0.35 9.97 -26.73
N ILE A 96 0.52 9.98 -25.70
CA ILE A 96 0.88 11.23 -24.99
C ILE A 96 1.57 12.20 -25.95
N ALA A 97 2.49 11.72 -26.79
CA ALA A 97 3.16 12.56 -27.79
C ALA A 97 2.18 13.12 -28.82
N ASP A 98 1.24 12.32 -29.32
CA ASP A 98 0.20 12.76 -30.26
C ASP A 98 -0.74 13.81 -29.65
N PHE A 99 -1.11 13.65 -28.37
CA PHE A 99 -1.86 14.68 -27.64
C PHE A 99 -1.08 16.00 -27.58
N VAL A 100 0.19 15.97 -27.17
CA VAL A 100 1.02 17.17 -27.07
C VAL A 100 1.20 17.82 -28.44
N ILE A 101 1.50 17.06 -29.49
CA ILE A 101 1.63 17.59 -30.85
C ILE A 101 0.29 18.17 -31.33
N GLY A 102 -0.83 17.48 -31.07
CA GLY A 102 -2.18 17.92 -31.41
C GLY A 102 -2.55 19.28 -30.86
N THR A 103 -2.11 19.59 -29.63
CA THR A 103 -2.35 20.90 -29.00
C THR A 103 -1.65 22.06 -29.72
N PHE A 104 -0.57 21.80 -30.46
CA PHE A 104 0.17 22.81 -31.22
C PHE A 104 -0.20 22.87 -32.72
N ILE A 105 -0.98 21.91 -33.24
CA ILE A 105 -1.42 21.94 -34.64
C ILE A 105 -2.52 23.02 -34.79
N PRO A 106 -2.33 24.04 -35.64
CA PRO A 106 -3.21 25.19 -35.72
C PRO A 106 -4.47 24.89 -36.55
N LEU A 107 -5.42 24.15 -35.99
CA LEU A 107 -6.83 24.29 -36.36
C LEU A 107 -7.35 25.55 -35.66
N GLU A 108 -8.03 26.47 -36.36
CA GLU A 108 -8.44 27.78 -35.80
C GLU A 108 -9.21 27.70 -34.47
N SER A 109 -9.88 26.57 -34.23
CA SER A 109 -10.62 26.25 -33.02
C SER A 109 -9.78 25.70 -31.85
N LYS A 110 -8.52 25.29 -32.07
CA LYS A 110 -7.72 24.51 -31.10
C LYS A 110 -6.47 25.21 -30.55
N LYS A 111 -6.19 26.47 -30.96
CA LYS A 111 -5.00 27.18 -30.47
C LYS A 111 -5.12 27.48 -28.97
N PRO A 112 -4.05 27.30 -28.16
CA PRO A 112 -4.04 27.73 -26.77
C PRO A 112 -4.24 29.25 -26.70
N LYS A 113 -5.20 29.70 -25.89
CA LYS A 113 -5.54 31.12 -25.75
C LYS A 113 -5.53 31.52 -24.28
N ALA A 114 -4.88 32.66 -23.98
CA ALA A 114 -4.75 33.17 -22.62
C ALA A 114 -6.12 33.50 -21.98
N GLU A 115 -7.11 33.87 -22.80
CA GLU A 115 -8.46 34.16 -22.32
C GLU A 115 -9.17 32.91 -21.78
N ILE A 116 -9.05 31.78 -22.47
CA ILE A 116 -9.60 30.48 -22.04
C ILE A 116 -8.91 30.03 -20.74
N PHE A 117 -7.59 30.20 -20.66
CA PHE A 117 -6.84 29.85 -19.45
C PHE A 117 -7.29 30.67 -18.24
N ASN A 118 -7.51 31.98 -18.40
CA ASN A 118 -7.97 32.84 -17.31
C ASN A 118 -9.39 32.49 -16.84
N GLU A 119 -10.28 32.11 -17.76
CA GLU A 119 -11.63 31.65 -17.41
C GLU A 119 -11.59 30.31 -16.65
N ASN A 120 -10.73 29.39 -17.09
CA ASN A 120 -10.57 28.08 -16.47
C ASN A 120 -9.73 28.06 -15.18
N PHE A 121 -9.05 29.16 -14.82
CA PHE A 121 -8.17 29.20 -13.65
C PHE A 121 -8.94 29.08 -12.31
N GLY A 122 -10.17 29.60 -12.27
CA GLY A 122 -11.04 29.47 -11.10
C GLY A 122 -11.73 28.10 -11.04
N PRO A 123 -12.01 27.56 -9.84
CA PRO A 123 -12.82 26.35 -9.71
C PRO A 123 -14.29 26.60 -10.08
N ASP A 124 -14.93 25.62 -10.69
CA ASP A 124 -16.37 25.60 -10.98
C ASP A 124 -16.89 24.19 -10.75
N PHE A 125 -17.50 23.98 -9.57
CA PHE A 125 -17.98 22.68 -9.14
C PHE A 125 -19.48 22.56 -9.45
N ARG A 126 -19.87 21.53 -10.21
CA ARG A 126 -21.25 21.25 -10.63
C ARG A 126 -21.78 19.97 -9.98
N GLU A 127 -23.10 19.82 -9.95
CA GLU A 127 -23.80 18.56 -9.60
C GLU A 127 -23.32 17.92 -8.28
N GLU A 128 -23.23 18.74 -7.22
CA GLU A 128 -22.82 18.33 -5.85
C GLU A 128 -21.34 17.95 -5.68
N GLU A 129 -20.51 18.10 -6.73
CA GLU A 129 -19.08 17.88 -6.60
C GLU A 129 -18.40 18.95 -5.73
N THR A 130 -17.34 18.55 -5.04
CA THR A 130 -16.51 19.41 -4.19
C THR A 130 -15.04 19.15 -4.50
N PHE A 131 -14.15 19.99 -3.96
CA PHE A 131 -12.70 19.80 -4.13
C PHE A 131 -12.24 18.38 -3.75
N PHE A 132 -12.78 17.82 -2.65
CA PHE A 132 -12.35 16.52 -2.14
C PHE A 132 -12.97 15.33 -2.87
N SER A 133 -14.16 15.47 -3.46
CA SER A 133 -14.73 14.41 -4.31
C SER A 133 -13.96 14.31 -5.63
N VAL A 134 -13.64 15.44 -6.28
CA VAL A 134 -12.77 15.47 -7.47
C VAL A 134 -11.38 14.93 -7.13
N PHE A 135 -10.81 15.30 -5.98
CA PHE A 135 -9.55 14.72 -5.52
C PHE A 135 -9.63 13.21 -5.32
N ALA A 136 -10.74 12.68 -4.78
CA ALA A 136 -10.94 11.25 -4.58
C ALA A 136 -11.00 10.46 -5.90
N ILE A 137 -11.51 11.07 -6.97
CA ILE A 137 -11.54 10.51 -8.33
C ILE A 137 -10.15 10.60 -9.00
N PHE A 138 -9.39 11.67 -8.74
CA PHE A 138 -8.04 11.84 -9.27
C PHE A 138 -6.99 10.97 -8.57
N PHE A 139 -7.12 10.75 -7.26
CA PHE A 139 -6.10 10.06 -6.45
C PHE A 139 -5.66 8.69 -6.98
N PRO A 140 -6.54 7.80 -7.51
CA PRO A 140 -6.13 6.53 -8.11
C PRO A 140 -5.11 6.69 -9.25
N ALA A 141 -5.10 7.82 -9.97
CA ALA A 141 -4.11 8.11 -11.01
C ALA A 141 -2.69 8.31 -10.47
N ALA A 142 -2.55 8.65 -9.18
CA ALA A 142 -1.27 8.78 -8.47
C ALA A 142 -0.89 7.51 -7.69
N THR A 143 -1.71 6.46 -7.74
CA THR A 143 -1.39 5.18 -7.09
C THR A 143 -0.44 4.32 -7.93
N GLY A 144 -0.10 3.11 -7.45
CA GLY A 144 0.77 2.19 -8.20
C GLY A 144 2.28 2.39 -7.98
N ILE A 145 2.71 3.29 -7.10
CA ILE A 145 4.12 3.56 -6.81
C ILE A 145 4.89 2.32 -6.29
N LEU A 146 4.19 1.32 -5.75
CA LEU A 146 4.77 0.09 -5.21
C LEU A 146 5.00 -0.99 -6.29
N ALA A 147 4.66 -0.74 -7.56
CA ALA A 147 4.85 -1.71 -8.65
C ALA A 147 6.32 -2.14 -8.78
N GLY A 148 7.27 -1.19 -8.69
CA GLY A 148 8.71 -1.51 -8.74
C GLY A 148 9.20 -2.36 -7.57
N ALA A 149 8.62 -2.19 -6.37
CA ALA A 149 8.95 -3.00 -5.20
C ALA A 149 8.36 -4.43 -5.28
N ASN A 150 7.31 -4.66 -6.07
CA ASN A 150 6.71 -5.98 -6.23
C ASN A 150 7.63 -6.96 -6.98
N ILE A 151 8.40 -6.45 -7.94
CA ILE A 151 9.38 -7.22 -8.75
C ILE A 151 10.80 -7.20 -8.16
N SER A 152 10.94 -6.91 -6.86
CA SER A 152 12.26 -6.79 -6.21
C SER A 152 13.15 -8.05 -6.30
N GLY A 153 12.59 -9.22 -6.61
CA GLY A 153 13.34 -10.47 -6.78
C GLY A 153 13.98 -10.62 -8.16
N ASP A 154 13.50 -9.86 -9.14
CA ASP A 154 13.93 -9.93 -10.54
C ASP A 154 14.90 -8.79 -10.91
N LEU A 155 15.16 -7.88 -9.97
CA LEU A 155 16.09 -6.76 -10.15
C LEU A 155 17.53 -7.18 -9.84
N ALA A 156 18.47 -6.75 -10.70
CA ALA A 156 19.91 -7.02 -10.50
C ALA A 156 20.47 -6.37 -9.22
N ASP A 157 20.06 -5.13 -8.93
CA ASP A 157 20.38 -4.43 -7.68
C ASP A 157 19.14 -3.69 -7.14
N PRO A 158 18.34 -4.33 -6.26
CA PRO A 158 17.12 -3.72 -5.73
C PRO A 158 17.38 -2.49 -4.85
N GLN A 159 18.52 -2.41 -4.17
CA GLN A 159 18.79 -1.36 -3.18
C GLN A 159 18.93 0.01 -3.86
N SER A 160 19.58 0.06 -5.02
CA SER A 160 19.74 1.30 -5.79
C SER A 160 18.63 1.53 -6.82
N ALA A 161 18.07 0.47 -7.40
CA ALA A 161 17.09 0.58 -8.48
C ALA A 161 15.70 1.03 -8.00
N ILE A 162 15.20 0.49 -6.88
CA ILE A 162 13.85 0.81 -6.38
C ILE A 162 13.71 2.31 -6.07
N PRO A 163 14.62 2.95 -5.30
CA PRO A 163 14.45 4.36 -4.96
C PRO A 163 14.58 5.28 -6.17
N LYS A 164 15.57 5.06 -7.04
CA LYS A 164 15.78 5.88 -8.25
C LYS A 164 14.62 5.76 -9.21
N GLY A 165 14.17 4.52 -9.49
CA GLY A 165 13.06 4.25 -10.41
C GLY A 165 11.75 4.84 -9.91
N THR A 166 11.43 4.64 -8.62
CA THR A 166 10.16 5.10 -8.04
C THR A 166 10.09 6.64 -7.98
N LEU A 167 11.14 7.30 -7.47
CA LEU A 167 11.15 8.77 -7.38
C LEU A 167 11.16 9.45 -8.74
N LEU A 168 11.93 8.92 -9.70
CA LEU A 168 11.94 9.45 -11.07
C LEU A 168 10.59 9.25 -11.77
N ALA A 169 9.96 8.09 -11.60
CA ALA A 169 8.63 7.83 -12.17
C ALA A 169 7.57 8.77 -11.59
N ILE A 170 7.57 9.01 -10.27
CA ILE A 170 6.67 9.97 -9.62
C ILE A 170 6.89 11.38 -10.18
N LEU A 171 8.15 11.81 -10.33
CA LEU A 171 8.46 13.13 -10.88
C LEU A 171 8.00 13.27 -12.33
N ILE A 172 8.31 12.29 -13.19
CA ILE A 172 7.91 12.31 -14.61
C ILE A 172 6.39 12.33 -14.74
N THR A 173 5.68 11.44 -14.05
CA THR A 173 4.20 11.38 -14.11
C THR A 173 3.56 12.65 -13.60
N THR A 174 4.07 13.24 -12.51
CA THR A 174 3.57 14.53 -11.99
C THR A 174 3.76 15.66 -13.00
N MET A 175 4.93 15.73 -13.65
CA MET A 175 5.18 16.74 -14.69
C MET A 175 4.25 16.55 -15.90
N VAL A 176 3.99 15.29 -16.31
CA VAL A 176 3.05 14.98 -17.38
C VAL A 176 1.62 15.37 -17.01
N TYR A 177 1.15 15.05 -15.79
CA TYR A 177 -0.19 15.44 -15.34
C TYR A 177 -0.38 16.95 -15.29
N ILE A 178 0.60 17.70 -14.76
CA ILE A 178 0.55 19.17 -14.75
C ILE A 178 0.54 19.71 -16.19
N GLY A 179 1.40 19.18 -17.07
CA GLY A 179 1.47 19.60 -18.46
C GLY A 179 0.16 19.38 -19.23
N ILE A 180 -0.47 18.22 -19.04
CA ILE A 180 -1.78 17.91 -19.66
C ILE A 180 -2.86 18.82 -19.09
N ALA A 181 -2.94 18.99 -17.77
CA ALA A 181 -3.96 19.83 -17.14
C ALA A 181 -3.89 21.29 -17.61
N VAL A 182 -2.68 21.86 -17.67
CA VAL A 182 -2.46 23.24 -18.16
C VAL A 182 -2.77 23.34 -19.66
N SER A 183 -2.36 22.36 -20.46
CA SER A 183 -2.62 22.36 -21.90
C SER A 183 -4.12 22.33 -22.20
N VAL A 184 -4.84 21.35 -21.65
CA VAL A 184 -6.29 21.20 -21.81
C VAL A 184 -7.03 22.44 -21.32
N GLY A 185 -6.68 22.95 -20.13
CA GLY A 185 -7.30 24.15 -19.56
C GLY A 185 -7.04 25.44 -20.36
N SER A 186 -6.02 25.47 -21.23
CA SER A 186 -5.73 26.61 -22.10
C SER A 186 -6.33 26.51 -23.51
N CYS A 187 -6.72 25.31 -23.94
CA CYS A 187 -7.19 25.05 -25.31
C CYS A 187 -8.70 24.82 -25.40
N VAL A 188 -9.37 24.39 -24.33
CA VAL A 188 -10.77 23.96 -24.37
C VAL A 188 -11.62 24.75 -23.37
N VAL A 189 -12.82 25.15 -23.81
CA VAL A 189 -13.82 25.83 -22.97
C VAL A 189 -14.63 24.81 -22.12
N ARG A 190 -15.26 25.28 -21.04
CA ARG A 190 -16.01 24.41 -20.12
C ARG A 190 -17.20 23.73 -20.77
N ASP A 191 -17.97 24.49 -21.55
CA ASP A 191 -19.16 24.04 -22.26
C ASP A 191 -19.09 24.40 -23.74
N ALA A 192 -19.56 23.49 -24.59
CA ALA A 192 -19.72 23.70 -26.02
C ALA A 192 -20.96 22.96 -26.54
N THR A 193 -21.71 23.62 -27.43
CA THR A 193 -22.93 23.05 -28.06
C THR A 193 -22.60 22.07 -29.18
N GLY A 194 -21.44 22.23 -29.84
CA GLY A 194 -21.05 21.42 -31.00
C GLY A 194 -21.71 21.82 -32.32
N ASN A 195 -22.49 22.91 -32.34
CA ASN A 195 -23.15 23.41 -33.54
C ASN A 195 -22.30 24.48 -34.23
N ILE A 196 -22.01 24.30 -35.52
CA ILE A 196 -21.24 25.26 -36.32
C ILE A 196 -22.03 26.56 -36.54
N ASN A 197 -23.36 26.54 -36.43
CA ASN A 197 -24.17 27.74 -36.60
C ASN A 197 -24.06 28.74 -35.44
N ASP A 198 -23.62 28.28 -34.25
CA ASP A 198 -23.37 29.14 -33.08
C ASP A 198 -22.03 29.90 -33.18
N THR A 199 -21.35 29.80 -34.35
CA THR A 199 -20.07 30.48 -34.65
C THR A 199 -20.22 31.85 -35.30
N ILE A 200 -21.46 32.26 -35.62
CA ILE A 200 -21.74 33.51 -36.33
C ILE A 200 -22.70 34.35 -35.50
N VAL A 201 -22.16 35.21 -34.64
CA VAL A 201 -22.94 36.34 -34.12
C VAL A 201 -22.22 37.64 -34.45
N THR A 202 -22.80 38.36 -35.40
CA THR A 202 -22.49 39.75 -35.75
C THR A 202 -22.76 40.67 -34.56
N GLU A 203 -21.71 41.35 -34.08
CA GLU A 203 -21.74 42.45 -33.10
C GLU A 203 -22.41 42.16 -31.75
N LEU A 204 -21.74 41.41 -30.87
CA LEU A 204 -22.06 41.43 -29.43
C LEU A 204 -21.33 42.57 -28.73
N THR A 205 -22.08 43.55 -28.23
CA THR A 205 -21.55 44.77 -27.62
C THR A 205 -21.21 44.67 -26.12
N ASN A 206 -21.32 43.49 -25.49
CA ASN A 206 -20.84 43.24 -24.11
C ASN A 206 -20.60 41.73 -23.89
N CYS A 207 -19.43 41.22 -24.27
CA CYS A 207 -19.01 39.83 -24.03
C CYS A 207 -18.25 39.68 -22.70
N THR A 208 -18.70 38.80 -21.80
CA THR A 208 -18.01 38.47 -20.53
C THR A 208 -17.23 37.15 -20.58
N SER A 209 -17.70 36.13 -21.32
CA SER A 209 -17.04 34.81 -21.43
C SER A 209 -15.93 34.78 -22.49
N ALA A 210 -14.91 33.92 -22.35
CA ALA A 210 -13.82 33.82 -23.32
C ALA A 210 -14.29 33.24 -24.65
N ALA A 211 -15.32 32.39 -24.66
CA ALA A 211 -15.95 31.90 -25.89
C ALA A 211 -16.51 33.06 -26.74
N CYS A 212 -17.18 34.03 -26.11
CA CYS A 212 -17.79 35.19 -26.75
C CYS A 212 -16.75 36.12 -27.39
N LYS A 213 -15.59 36.30 -26.74
CA LYS A 213 -14.45 37.04 -27.29
C LYS A 213 -13.83 36.37 -28.53
N LEU A 214 -14.07 35.07 -28.70
CA LEU A 214 -13.59 34.28 -29.82
C LEU A 214 -14.67 34.04 -30.88
N ASN A 215 -15.75 34.83 -30.86
CA ASN A 215 -16.91 34.76 -31.77
C ASN A 215 -17.74 33.47 -31.65
N PHE A 216 -17.72 32.80 -30.49
CA PHE A 216 -18.60 31.66 -30.22
C PHE A 216 -19.64 32.05 -29.16
N ASP A 217 -20.92 31.81 -29.44
CA ASP A 217 -21.99 31.99 -28.46
C ASP A 217 -22.43 30.64 -27.87
N PHE A 218 -21.96 30.34 -26.67
CA PHE A 218 -22.37 29.15 -25.89
C PHE A 218 -23.29 29.50 -24.72
N SER A 219 -23.93 30.68 -24.72
CA SER A 219 -24.82 31.11 -23.64
C SER A 219 -26.04 30.20 -23.45
N SER A 220 -26.45 29.48 -24.50
CA SER A 220 -27.50 28.46 -24.44
C SER A 220 -27.19 27.31 -23.47
N CYS A 221 -25.91 27.04 -23.19
CA CYS A 221 -25.46 26.00 -22.24
C CYS A 221 -25.77 26.31 -20.77
N GLU A 222 -26.11 27.55 -20.41
CA GLU A 222 -26.57 27.87 -19.04
C GLU A 222 -27.98 27.34 -18.78
N SER A 223 -28.80 27.22 -19.83
CA SER A 223 -30.22 26.84 -19.76
C SER A 223 -30.50 25.39 -20.13
N ASN A 224 -29.69 24.79 -21.00
CA ASN A 224 -29.81 23.41 -21.43
C ASN A 224 -28.47 22.68 -21.26
N PRO A 225 -28.47 21.37 -20.91
CA PRO A 225 -27.25 20.60 -20.80
C PRO A 225 -26.56 20.52 -22.17
N CYS A 226 -25.29 20.90 -22.23
CA CYS A 226 -24.47 20.84 -23.43
C CYS A 226 -23.76 19.49 -23.56
N SER A 227 -23.50 19.05 -24.78
CA SER A 227 -22.93 17.71 -25.05
C SER A 227 -21.40 17.71 -25.18
N TYR A 228 -20.78 18.87 -25.36
CA TYR A 228 -19.33 19.02 -25.54
C TYR A 228 -18.75 20.02 -24.52
N GLY A 229 -17.43 20.11 -24.48
CA GLY A 229 -16.68 20.91 -23.51
C GLY A 229 -16.08 20.06 -22.39
N LEU A 230 -15.24 20.68 -21.56
CA LEU A 230 -14.50 20.01 -20.50
C LEU A 230 -15.39 19.31 -19.46
N MET A 231 -16.60 19.83 -19.21
CA MET A 231 -17.48 19.29 -18.17
C MET A 231 -18.41 18.20 -18.66
N ASN A 232 -18.71 18.16 -19.96
CA ASN A 232 -19.78 17.30 -20.50
C ASN A 232 -19.25 16.12 -21.32
N ASN A 233 -18.03 16.21 -21.86
CA ASN A 233 -17.48 15.17 -22.71
C ASN A 233 -16.14 14.65 -22.16
N PHE A 234 -16.13 13.40 -21.71
CA PHE A 234 -14.93 12.76 -21.14
C PHE A 234 -13.86 12.43 -22.20
N GLN A 235 -14.22 12.40 -23.49
CA GLN A 235 -13.32 12.15 -24.62
C GLN A 235 -12.73 13.44 -25.21
N VAL A 236 -12.76 14.58 -24.50
CA VAL A 236 -12.17 15.85 -24.99
C VAL A 236 -10.70 15.70 -25.40
N MET A 237 -9.94 14.84 -24.72
CA MET A 237 -8.53 14.59 -25.07
C MET A 237 -8.37 13.98 -26.48
N SER A 238 -9.32 13.16 -26.94
CA SER A 238 -9.30 12.61 -28.30
C SER A 238 -9.60 13.70 -29.33
N ILE A 239 -10.49 14.64 -29.01
CA ILE A 239 -10.84 15.78 -29.87
C ILE A 239 -9.65 16.74 -30.03
N VAL A 240 -8.89 17.00 -28.95
CA VAL A 240 -7.73 17.91 -29.00
C VAL A 240 -6.56 17.29 -29.76
N SER A 241 -6.40 15.98 -29.72
CA SER A 241 -5.29 15.25 -30.34
C SER A 241 -5.21 15.40 -31.87
N GLY A 242 -4.03 15.09 -32.42
CA GLY A 242 -3.79 15.07 -33.85
C GLY A 242 -4.50 13.89 -34.53
N PHE A 243 -4.48 12.71 -33.89
CA PHE A 243 -5.08 11.50 -34.41
C PHE A 243 -5.87 10.75 -33.32
N ALA A 244 -7.18 11.04 -33.25
CA ALA A 244 -8.09 10.52 -32.22
C ALA A 244 -8.05 8.99 -31.98
N PRO A 245 -7.95 8.12 -33.02
CA PRO A 245 -7.86 6.66 -32.80
C PRO A 245 -6.62 6.23 -32.01
N LEU A 246 -5.52 6.99 -32.08
CA LEU A 246 -4.30 6.70 -31.32
C LEU A 246 -4.46 7.04 -29.83
N ILE A 247 -5.24 8.07 -29.49
CA ILE A 247 -5.60 8.34 -28.09
C ILE A 247 -6.45 7.20 -27.52
N SER A 248 -7.44 6.74 -28.28
CA SER A 248 -8.26 5.58 -27.88
C SER A 248 -7.40 4.32 -27.66
N ALA A 249 -6.45 4.05 -28.56
CA ALA A 249 -5.48 2.97 -28.38
C ALA A 249 -4.57 3.18 -27.15
N GLY A 250 -4.21 4.43 -26.84
CA GLY A 250 -3.50 4.81 -25.63
C GLY A 250 -4.29 4.54 -24.35
N ILE A 251 -5.59 4.86 -24.34
CA ILE A 251 -6.50 4.58 -23.22
C ILE A 251 -6.59 3.07 -22.99
N PHE A 252 -6.79 2.28 -24.05
CA PHE A 252 -6.80 0.82 -23.97
C PHE A 252 -5.48 0.29 -23.43
N SER A 253 -4.37 0.87 -23.87
CA SER A 253 -3.05 0.49 -23.39
C SER A 253 -2.86 0.77 -21.90
N ALA A 254 -3.20 1.98 -21.43
CA ALA A 254 -3.05 2.37 -20.04
C ALA A 254 -3.93 1.54 -19.09
N THR A 255 -5.21 1.36 -19.45
CA THR A 255 -6.20 0.66 -18.64
C THR A 255 -5.90 -0.84 -18.57
N LEU A 256 -5.68 -1.51 -19.70
CA LEU A 256 -5.38 -2.95 -19.72
C LEU A 256 -4.03 -3.28 -19.05
N SER A 257 -3.02 -2.44 -19.25
CA SER A 257 -1.71 -2.60 -18.60
C SER A 257 -1.83 -2.51 -17.07
N SER A 258 -2.54 -1.49 -16.56
CA SER A 258 -2.73 -1.29 -15.12
C SER A 258 -3.62 -2.35 -14.49
N ALA A 259 -4.65 -2.80 -15.21
CA ALA A 259 -5.52 -3.91 -14.81
C ALA A 259 -4.71 -5.21 -14.70
N LEU A 260 -3.91 -5.55 -15.71
CA LEU A 260 -3.09 -6.76 -15.74
C LEU A 260 -2.07 -6.76 -14.59
N ALA A 261 -1.36 -5.65 -14.38
CA ALA A 261 -0.39 -5.51 -13.29
C ALA A 261 -1.04 -5.69 -11.92
N SER A 262 -2.24 -5.13 -11.71
CA SER A 262 -2.99 -5.26 -10.45
C SER A 262 -3.53 -6.69 -10.24
N LEU A 263 -3.98 -7.33 -11.32
CA LEU A 263 -4.48 -8.71 -11.34
C LEU A 263 -3.40 -9.73 -10.96
N VAL A 264 -2.14 -9.47 -11.35
CA VAL A 264 -0.98 -10.31 -11.00
C VAL A 264 -0.42 -9.97 -9.61
N SER A 265 -0.43 -8.70 -9.24
CA SER A 265 0.09 -8.22 -7.96
C SER A 265 -0.72 -8.74 -6.76
N ALA A 266 -2.05 -8.60 -6.79
CA ALA A 266 -2.92 -8.95 -5.66
C ALA A 266 -2.78 -10.42 -5.19
N PRO A 267 -2.88 -11.44 -6.08
CA PRO A 267 -2.70 -12.84 -5.71
C PRO A 267 -1.32 -13.17 -5.18
N LYS A 268 -0.25 -12.54 -5.71
CA LYS A 268 1.13 -12.79 -5.24
C LYS A 268 1.35 -12.27 -3.83
N ILE A 269 0.85 -11.07 -3.53
CA ILE A 269 0.88 -10.50 -2.18
C ILE A 269 0.10 -11.41 -1.23
N PHE A 270 -1.11 -11.80 -1.63
CA PHE A 270 -1.97 -12.64 -0.81
C PHE A 270 -1.38 -14.04 -0.58
N GLN A 271 -0.77 -14.65 -1.59
CA GLN A 271 -0.08 -15.93 -1.46
C GLN A 271 1.11 -15.84 -0.50
N ALA A 272 1.92 -14.78 -0.60
CA ALA A 272 3.06 -14.56 0.29
C ALA A 272 2.59 -14.40 1.75
N LEU A 273 1.54 -13.61 1.97
CA LEU A 273 0.90 -13.46 3.28
C LEU A 273 0.40 -14.80 3.84
N CYS A 274 -0.23 -15.63 3.00
CA CYS A 274 -0.76 -16.92 3.42
C CYS A 274 0.34 -17.95 3.71
N LYS A 275 1.50 -17.88 3.04
CA LYS A 275 2.67 -18.74 3.33
C LYS A 275 3.25 -18.50 4.72
N ASP A 276 3.15 -17.27 5.22
CA ASP A 276 3.64 -16.89 6.55
C ASP A 276 2.70 -17.34 7.69
N ASN A 277 1.54 -17.96 7.38
CA ASN A 277 0.57 -18.49 8.34
C ASN A 277 0.12 -17.51 9.44
N ILE A 278 0.19 -16.20 9.16
CA ILE A 278 -0.27 -15.13 10.08
C ILE A 278 -1.78 -15.29 10.34
N TYR A 279 -2.54 -15.48 9.26
CA TYR A 279 -3.99 -15.74 9.29
C TYR A 279 -4.28 -17.20 8.90
N PRO A 280 -4.60 -18.09 9.86
CA PRO A 280 -4.78 -19.52 9.60
C PRO A 280 -5.99 -19.82 8.70
N ALA A 281 -7.00 -18.95 8.72
CA ALA A 281 -8.19 -19.08 7.90
C ALA A 281 -7.89 -19.07 6.39
N PHE A 282 -6.81 -18.39 5.97
CA PHE A 282 -6.46 -18.24 4.55
C PHE A 282 -5.38 -19.22 4.07
N GLN A 283 -5.00 -20.22 4.88
CA GLN A 283 -3.95 -21.18 4.53
C GLN A 283 -4.21 -21.94 3.22
N MET A 284 -5.49 -22.07 2.83
CA MET A 284 -5.91 -22.65 1.55
C MET A 284 -5.29 -21.94 0.33
N PHE A 285 -5.05 -20.63 0.42
CA PHE A 285 -4.52 -19.77 -0.65
C PHE A 285 -2.99 -19.77 -0.73
N ALA A 286 -2.29 -20.38 0.24
CA ALA A 286 -0.82 -20.47 0.24
C ALA A 286 -0.28 -21.44 -0.84
N LYS A 287 -1.10 -22.43 -1.25
CA LYS A 287 -0.68 -23.48 -2.20
C LYS A 287 -0.57 -22.92 -3.62
N GLY A 288 0.66 -22.87 -4.14
CA GLY A 288 0.94 -22.61 -5.55
C GLY A 288 0.74 -23.86 -6.41
N TYR A 289 0.43 -23.65 -7.69
CA TYR A 289 0.26 -24.69 -8.70
C TYR A 289 1.23 -24.48 -9.87
N GLY A 290 1.55 -25.55 -10.59
CA GLY A 290 2.45 -25.52 -11.74
C GLY A 290 3.94 -25.39 -11.38
N LYS A 291 4.79 -25.23 -12.40
CA LYS A 291 6.25 -25.14 -12.26
C LYS A 291 6.70 -23.83 -11.58
N ASN A 292 5.94 -22.76 -11.77
CA ASN A 292 6.25 -21.41 -11.29
C ASN A 292 5.59 -21.07 -9.93
N ASN A 293 4.98 -22.05 -9.25
CA ASN A 293 4.27 -21.86 -7.97
C ASN A 293 3.18 -20.77 -8.02
N GLU A 294 2.43 -20.70 -9.12
CA GLU A 294 1.43 -19.64 -9.34
C GLU A 294 0.19 -19.81 -8.44
N PRO A 295 -0.35 -18.72 -7.86
CA PRO A 295 -1.48 -18.76 -6.95
C PRO A 295 -2.83 -18.80 -7.66
N LEU A 296 -3.18 -19.92 -8.31
CA LEU A 296 -4.46 -20.07 -9.03
C LEU A 296 -5.69 -19.73 -8.18
N ARG A 297 -5.72 -20.16 -6.91
CA ARG A 297 -6.81 -19.83 -5.99
C ARG A 297 -6.88 -18.33 -5.68
N GLY A 298 -5.72 -17.67 -5.61
CA GLY A 298 -5.63 -16.22 -5.42
C GLY A 298 -6.15 -15.47 -6.65
N TYR A 299 -5.79 -15.91 -7.85
CA TYR A 299 -6.32 -15.35 -9.09
C TYR A 299 -7.85 -15.45 -9.17
N ILE A 300 -8.43 -16.61 -8.80
CA ILE A 300 -9.88 -16.79 -8.76
C ILE A 300 -10.53 -15.86 -7.73
N LEU A 301 -9.93 -15.69 -6.54
CA LEU A 301 -10.45 -14.78 -5.53
C LEU A 301 -10.43 -13.33 -6.01
N THR A 302 -9.31 -12.88 -6.58
CA THR A 302 -9.18 -11.53 -7.15
C THR A 302 -10.17 -11.32 -8.29
N PHE A 303 -10.37 -12.32 -9.16
CA PHE A 303 -11.36 -12.28 -10.23
C PHE A 303 -12.78 -12.10 -9.70
N LEU A 304 -13.19 -12.86 -8.67
CA LEU A 304 -14.52 -12.75 -8.08
C LEU A 304 -14.75 -11.38 -7.42
N ILE A 305 -13.74 -10.85 -6.73
CA ILE A 305 -13.80 -9.51 -6.14
C ILE A 305 -13.92 -8.46 -7.26
N ALA A 306 -13.05 -8.52 -8.27
CA ALA A 306 -13.07 -7.59 -9.39
C ALA A 306 -14.42 -7.63 -10.13
N LEU A 307 -14.94 -8.83 -10.42
CA LEU A 307 -16.23 -9.00 -11.08
C LEU A 307 -17.38 -8.40 -10.25
N GLY A 308 -17.36 -8.57 -8.93
CA GLY A 308 -18.35 -7.96 -8.03
C GLY A 308 -18.38 -6.43 -8.11
N PHE A 309 -17.22 -5.78 -8.23
CA PHE A 309 -17.12 -4.32 -8.41
C PHE A 309 -17.41 -3.86 -9.83
N ILE A 310 -17.07 -4.66 -10.86
CA ILE A 310 -17.41 -4.35 -12.27
C ILE A 310 -18.92 -4.26 -12.47
N LEU A 311 -19.72 -5.06 -11.73
CA LEU A 311 -21.18 -5.02 -11.81
C LEU A 311 -21.80 -3.68 -11.37
N ILE A 312 -21.08 -2.85 -10.61
CA ILE A 312 -21.54 -1.49 -10.26
C ILE A 312 -21.61 -0.63 -11.52
N ALA A 313 -20.64 -0.77 -12.44
CA ALA A 313 -20.55 -0.11 -13.75
C ALA A 313 -20.48 1.43 -13.75
N GLU A 314 -20.20 2.04 -12.61
CA GLU A 314 -19.98 3.49 -12.48
C GLU A 314 -18.58 3.77 -11.91
N LEU A 315 -17.72 4.43 -12.70
CA LEU A 315 -16.35 4.72 -12.30
C LEU A 315 -16.26 5.66 -11.09
N ASN A 316 -17.15 6.67 -11.04
CA ASN A 316 -17.18 7.70 -9.99
C ASN A 316 -17.53 7.14 -8.60
N VAL A 317 -18.23 6.01 -8.52
CA VAL A 317 -18.54 5.33 -7.24
C VAL A 317 -17.39 4.41 -6.82
N ILE A 318 -16.72 3.77 -7.78
CA ILE A 318 -15.63 2.82 -7.51
C ILE A 318 -14.35 3.55 -7.09
N ALA A 319 -14.04 4.69 -7.70
CA ALA A 319 -12.79 5.42 -7.45
C ALA A 319 -12.59 5.85 -5.97
N PRO A 320 -13.58 6.45 -5.27
CA PRO A 320 -13.42 6.81 -3.86
C PRO A 320 -13.17 5.61 -2.94
N ILE A 321 -13.75 4.44 -3.24
CA ILE A 321 -13.53 3.21 -2.48
C ILE A 321 -12.05 2.79 -2.58
N ILE A 322 -11.50 2.81 -3.79
CA ILE A 322 -10.10 2.48 -4.06
C ILE A 322 -9.16 3.48 -3.37
N SER A 323 -9.46 4.78 -3.49
CA SER A 323 -8.70 5.84 -2.86
C SER A 323 -8.58 5.63 -1.35
N ASN A 324 -9.65 5.23 -0.68
CA ASN A 324 -9.63 4.92 0.75
C ASN A 324 -8.71 3.75 1.10
N PHE A 325 -8.74 2.65 0.35
CA PHE A 325 -7.88 1.49 0.65
C PHE A 325 -6.39 1.75 0.36
N PHE A 326 -6.07 2.49 -0.70
CA PHE A 326 -4.68 2.88 -0.97
C PHE A 326 -4.18 3.93 0.03
N LEU A 327 -4.98 4.94 0.39
CA LEU A 327 -4.64 5.90 1.45
C LEU A 327 -4.40 5.20 2.78
N ALA A 328 -5.24 4.23 3.16
CA ALA A 328 -5.03 3.42 4.36
C ALA A 328 -3.71 2.64 4.31
N SER A 329 -3.39 2.02 3.17
CA SER A 329 -2.14 1.29 2.98
C SER A 329 -0.92 2.21 3.09
N TYR A 330 -0.95 3.39 2.45
CA TYR A 330 0.14 4.37 2.53
C TYR A 330 0.26 5.00 3.92
N ALA A 331 -0.85 5.27 4.60
CA ALA A 331 -0.84 5.74 5.98
C ALA A 331 -0.16 4.72 6.91
N LEU A 332 -0.47 3.43 6.73
CA LEU A 332 0.15 2.36 7.51
C LEU A 332 1.64 2.19 7.21
N ILE A 333 2.04 2.25 5.94
CA ILE A 333 3.46 2.19 5.55
C ILE A 333 4.21 3.35 6.21
N ASN A 334 3.72 4.58 6.07
CA ASN A 334 4.33 5.76 6.68
C ASN A 334 4.39 5.66 8.22
N PHE A 335 3.28 5.31 8.85
CA PHE A 335 3.22 5.16 10.30
C PHE A 335 4.16 4.06 10.82
N SER A 336 4.23 2.92 10.12
CA SER A 336 5.08 1.80 10.50
C SER A 336 6.57 2.15 10.42
N VAL A 337 6.99 2.88 9.39
CA VAL A 337 8.36 3.34 9.20
C VAL A 337 8.74 4.39 10.26
N PHE A 338 7.82 5.31 10.59
CA PHE A 338 7.98 6.22 11.74
C PHE A 338 8.14 5.46 13.06
N HIS A 339 7.26 4.48 13.34
CA HIS A 339 7.30 3.69 14.57
C HIS A 339 8.59 2.86 14.69
N ALA A 340 9.03 2.21 13.61
CA ALA A 340 10.29 1.47 13.57
C ALA A 340 11.51 2.38 13.81
N SER A 341 11.52 3.58 13.21
CA SER A 341 12.59 4.57 13.39
C SER A 341 12.65 5.12 14.82
N LEU A 342 11.49 5.37 15.44
CA LEU A 342 11.38 5.75 16.84
C LEU A 342 11.93 4.65 17.76
N ALA A 343 11.65 3.40 17.40
CA ALA A 343 12.10 2.22 18.10
C ALA A 343 13.56 1.84 17.84
N LYS A 344 14.35 2.61 17.06
CA LYS A 344 15.76 2.34 16.74
C LYS A 344 16.04 0.85 16.49
N SER A 345 15.18 0.18 15.71
CA SER A 345 15.32 -1.25 15.42
C SER A 345 16.72 -1.52 14.85
N PRO A 346 17.53 -2.43 15.43
CA PRO A 346 18.94 -2.62 15.07
C PRO A 346 19.14 -3.14 13.63
N GLY A 347 18.07 -3.54 12.94
CA GLY A 347 18.10 -3.99 11.55
C GLY A 347 17.89 -2.90 10.49
N ASP A 348 17.24 -1.77 10.81
CA ASP A 348 16.73 -0.87 9.76
C ASP A 348 17.55 0.41 9.53
N PHE A 349 18.38 0.87 10.48
CA PHE A 349 18.92 2.24 10.39
C PHE A 349 20.41 2.45 10.65
N THR A 350 21.14 1.47 11.15
CA THR A 350 22.54 1.70 11.58
C THR A 350 23.60 1.23 10.58
N PHE A 351 23.24 0.53 9.50
CA PHE A 351 24.24 -0.12 8.62
C PHE A 351 24.06 0.02 7.10
N LEU A 352 23.14 0.83 6.58
CA LEU A 352 23.08 1.07 5.14
C LEU A 352 23.48 2.51 4.78
N ASP A 353 24.76 2.64 4.42
CA ASP A 353 25.28 3.66 3.50
C ASP A 353 24.53 3.55 2.16
N SER A 354 23.38 4.20 2.05
CA SER A 354 22.63 4.30 0.79
C SER A 354 22.09 5.72 0.61
N PHE A 355 22.19 6.22 -0.62
CA PHE A 355 21.78 7.53 -1.12
C PHE A 355 20.39 8.03 -0.64
N VAL A 356 19.51 7.11 -0.23
CA VAL A 356 18.17 7.38 0.31
C VAL A 356 18.19 7.91 1.75
N ASN A 357 19.15 7.49 2.57
CA ASN A 357 19.25 7.94 3.97
C ASN A 357 19.57 9.44 4.09
N MET A 358 20.12 10.09 3.06
CA MET A 358 20.29 11.55 3.06
C MET A 358 18.96 12.32 2.98
N TYR A 359 17.92 11.74 2.37
CA TYR A 359 16.62 12.43 2.18
C TYR A 359 15.52 11.91 3.11
N TYR A 360 15.76 10.80 3.80
CA TYR A 360 14.78 10.25 4.72
C TYR A 360 14.78 10.98 6.06
N ASN A 361 13.58 11.35 6.54
CA ASN A 361 13.36 11.88 7.89
C ASN A 361 12.10 11.25 8.50
N MET A 362 12.19 10.75 9.73
CA MET A 362 11.06 10.11 10.42
C MET A 362 9.84 11.04 10.54
N TRP A 363 10.07 12.34 10.72
CA TRP A 363 8.99 13.33 10.89
C TRP A 363 8.22 13.57 9.59
N ILE A 364 8.89 13.49 8.44
CA ILE A 364 8.23 13.57 7.12
C ILE A 364 7.29 12.37 6.95
N SER A 365 7.71 11.18 7.39
CA SER A 365 6.86 9.99 7.37
C SER A 365 5.64 10.14 8.29
N LEU A 366 5.79 10.71 9.48
CA LEU A 366 4.65 11.01 10.37
C LEU A 366 3.68 12.01 9.74
N ILE A 367 4.19 13.09 9.14
CA ILE A 367 3.36 14.08 8.43
C ILE A 367 2.60 13.41 7.28
N GLY A 368 3.26 12.55 6.51
CA GLY A 368 2.62 11.78 5.44
C GLY A 368 1.52 10.85 5.95
N ALA A 369 1.73 10.16 7.07
CA ALA A 369 0.71 9.32 7.68
C ALA A 369 -0.52 10.14 8.13
N ILE A 370 -0.30 11.26 8.83
CA ILE A 370 -1.38 12.15 9.29
C ILE A 370 -2.14 12.73 8.10
N LEU A 371 -1.43 13.17 7.05
CA LEU A 371 -2.05 13.70 5.84
C LEU A 371 -2.95 12.66 5.16
N CYS A 372 -2.45 11.42 4.99
CA CYS A 372 -3.27 10.34 4.43
C CYS A 372 -4.52 10.06 5.28
N CYS A 373 -4.40 10.08 6.61
CA CYS A 373 -5.53 9.89 7.51
C CYS A 373 -6.58 11.01 7.39
N ILE A 374 -6.14 12.28 7.39
CA ILE A 374 -7.03 13.43 7.25
C ILE A 374 -7.77 13.37 5.91
N VAL A 375 -7.04 13.17 4.82
CA VAL A 375 -7.63 13.09 3.47
C VAL A 375 -8.65 11.96 3.38
N MET A 376 -8.37 10.79 3.95
CA MET A 376 -9.29 9.66 3.95
C MET A 376 -10.60 9.99 4.69
N PHE A 377 -10.55 10.67 5.83
CA PHE A 377 -11.74 11.10 6.57
C PHE A 377 -12.56 12.15 5.82
N VAL A 378 -11.90 13.06 5.09
CA VAL A 378 -12.56 14.12 4.33
C VAL A 378 -13.25 13.56 3.09
N ILE A 379 -12.64 12.58 2.40
CA ILE A 379 -13.26 11.91 1.24
C ILE A 379 -14.54 11.18 1.67
N ASN A 380 -14.44 10.29 2.66
CA ASN A 380 -15.59 9.54 3.15
C ASN A 380 -15.34 9.05 4.58
N TRP A 381 -15.94 9.75 5.54
CA TRP A 381 -15.73 9.50 6.97
C TRP A 381 -16.19 8.11 7.44
N TRP A 382 -17.30 7.58 6.92
CA TRP A 382 -17.84 6.30 7.38
C TRP A 382 -17.02 5.14 6.83
N ALA A 383 -16.61 5.22 5.56
CA ALA A 383 -15.73 4.24 4.96
C ALA A 383 -14.34 4.27 5.62
N ALA A 384 -13.82 5.47 5.93
CA ALA A 384 -12.57 5.64 6.67
C ALA A 384 -12.62 5.00 8.07
N LEU A 385 -13.72 5.21 8.81
CA LEU A 385 -13.89 4.61 10.13
C LEU A 385 -13.95 3.07 10.03
N LEU A 386 -14.66 2.54 9.04
CA LEU A 386 -14.73 1.10 8.80
C LEU A 386 -13.35 0.51 8.47
N THR A 387 -12.56 1.16 7.61
CA THR A 387 -11.20 0.68 7.28
C THR A 387 -10.30 0.69 8.50
N TYR A 388 -10.34 1.74 9.34
CA TYR A 388 -9.57 1.78 10.58
C TYR A 388 -9.96 0.67 11.57
N VAL A 389 -11.25 0.40 11.72
CA VAL A 389 -11.72 -0.69 12.58
C VAL A 389 -11.21 -2.04 12.09
N ILE A 390 -11.22 -2.27 10.77
CA ILE A 390 -10.66 -3.50 10.17
C ILE A 390 -9.15 -3.58 10.41
N VAL A 391 -8.41 -2.50 10.13
CA VAL A 391 -6.95 -2.42 10.35
C VAL A 391 -6.59 -2.71 11.80
N LEU A 392 -7.27 -2.06 12.74
CA LEU A 392 -7.03 -2.21 14.17
C LEU A 392 -7.41 -3.60 14.66
N GLY A 393 -8.51 -4.17 14.16
CA GLY A 393 -8.90 -5.55 14.41
C GLY A 393 -7.86 -6.57 13.93
N LEU A 394 -7.32 -6.37 12.72
CA LEU A 394 -6.24 -7.20 12.16
C LEU A 394 -4.96 -7.07 12.97
N TYR A 395 -4.56 -5.85 13.32
CA TYR A 395 -3.39 -5.59 14.16
C TYR A 395 -3.50 -6.29 15.52
N ILE A 396 -4.62 -6.07 16.22
CA ILE A 396 -4.92 -6.70 17.51
C ILE A 396 -4.90 -8.22 17.41
N TYR A 397 -5.52 -8.78 16.37
CA TYR A 397 -5.53 -10.23 16.15
C TYR A 397 -4.12 -10.82 16.05
N VAL A 398 -3.23 -10.20 15.28
CA VAL A 398 -1.83 -10.67 15.13
C VAL A 398 -1.06 -10.52 16.45
N THR A 399 -1.25 -9.40 17.18
CA THR A 399 -0.61 -9.18 18.48
C THR A 399 -1.03 -10.19 19.54
N TYR A 400 -2.30 -10.60 19.57
CA TYR A 400 -2.80 -11.61 20.52
C TYR A 400 -2.31 -13.01 20.17
N LYS A 401 -2.34 -13.38 18.89
CA LYS A 401 -2.03 -14.74 18.47
C LYS A 401 -0.54 -15.06 18.53
N LYS A 402 0.33 -14.03 18.43
CA LYS A 402 1.81 -14.16 18.42
C LYS A 402 2.27 -15.34 17.56
N PRO A 403 2.06 -15.29 16.23
CA PRO A 403 2.48 -16.38 15.35
C PRO A 403 3.98 -16.63 15.49
N ASP A 404 4.38 -17.91 15.58
CA ASP A 404 5.78 -18.33 15.64
C ASP A 404 6.45 -18.12 14.27
N VAL A 405 6.81 -16.87 13.97
CA VAL A 405 7.54 -16.48 12.76
C VAL A 405 9.04 -16.37 13.06
N ASN A 406 9.87 -16.88 12.16
CA ASN A 406 11.33 -16.96 12.33
C ASN A 406 12.07 -15.62 12.13
N TRP A 407 11.36 -14.49 12.10
CA TRP A 407 11.95 -13.15 11.93
C TRP A 407 11.43 -12.21 13.01
N GLY A 408 12.31 -11.34 13.48
CA GLY A 408 12.03 -10.42 14.56
C GLY A 408 10.98 -9.37 14.17
N SER A 409 10.32 -8.83 15.18
CA SER A 409 9.36 -7.72 15.05
C SER A 409 9.97 -6.42 15.56
N SER A 410 9.54 -5.26 15.03
CA SER A 410 9.90 -3.94 15.58
C SER A 410 9.49 -3.79 17.05
N THR A 411 8.38 -4.42 17.46
CA THR A 411 7.90 -4.47 18.85
C THR A 411 8.90 -5.19 19.76
N GLN A 412 9.40 -6.36 19.36
CA GLN A 412 10.47 -7.08 20.08
C GLN A 412 11.75 -6.25 20.19
N ALA A 413 12.18 -5.60 19.11
CA ALA A 413 13.35 -4.71 19.14
C ALA A 413 13.16 -3.54 20.13
N LEU A 414 11.97 -2.92 20.14
CA LEU A 414 11.62 -1.89 21.11
C LEU A 414 11.63 -2.44 22.54
N THR A 415 11.13 -3.64 22.78
CA THR A 415 11.18 -4.25 24.13
C THR A 415 12.60 -4.48 24.61
N TYR A 416 13.52 -4.86 23.71
CA TYR A 416 14.94 -5.01 24.04
C TYR A 416 15.58 -3.67 24.41
N LEU A 417 15.35 -2.63 23.60
CA LEU A 417 15.88 -1.30 23.89
C LEU A 417 15.29 -0.69 25.16
N ASN A 418 13.99 -0.85 25.39
CA ASN A 418 13.36 -0.43 26.63
C ASN A 418 13.99 -1.18 27.81
N ALA A 419 14.15 -2.50 27.72
CA ALA A 419 14.81 -3.28 28.76
C ALA A 419 16.24 -2.79 29.02
N LEU A 420 17.04 -2.58 27.98
CA LEU A 420 18.41 -2.06 28.09
C LEU A 420 18.44 -0.67 28.73
N GLN A 421 17.63 0.27 28.23
CA GLN A 421 17.59 1.64 28.71
C GLN A 421 17.08 1.71 30.15
N HIS A 422 16.09 0.88 30.51
CA HIS A 422 15.61 0.76 31.88
C HIS A 422 16.67 0.13 32.79
N SER A 423 17.40 -0.89 32.34
CA SER A 423 18.52 -1.48 33.10
C SER A 423 19.65 -0.48 33.34
N ILE A 424 20.03 0.31 32.33
CA ILE A 424 21.04 1.37 32.46
C ILE A 424 20.56 2.46 33.42
N ARG A 425 19.31 2.90 33.29
CA ARG A 425 18.71 3.88 34.21
C ARG A 425 18.66 3.35 35.64
N LEU A 426 18.36 2.07 35.83
CA LEU A 426 18.33 1.42 37.14
C LEU A 426 19.71 1.41 37.80
N SER A 427 20.80 1.28 37.03
CA SER A 427 22.17 1.38 37.53
C SER A 427 22.54 2.76 38.10
N GLY A 428 21.80 3.82 37.75
CA GLY A 428 22.03 5.17 38.25
C GLY A 428 21.19 5.55 39.47
N VAL A 429 20.37 4.63 39.99
CA VAL A 429 19.52 4.86 41.17
C VAL A 429 20.28 4.48 42.43
N GLU A 430 20.34 5.39 43.41
CA GLU A 430 20.96 5.10 44.71
C GLU A 430 20.13 4.11 45.54
N ASP A 431 20.83 3.21 46.24
CA ASP A 431 20.21 2.26 47.14
C ASP A 431 19.62 2.96 48.36
N HIS A 432 18.30 2.94 48.46
CA HIS A 432 17.56 3.50 49.60
C HIS A 432 16.68 2.42 50.23
N VAL A 433 16.52 2.44 51.56
CA VAL A 433 15.75 1.44 52.32
C VAL A 433 14.30 1.28 51.80
N LYS A 434 13.71 2.38 51.31
CA LYS A 434 12.36 2.39 50.69
C LYS A 434 12.30 1.70 49.31
N ASN A 435 13.42 1.66 48.60
CA ASN A 435 13.53 1.05 47.27
C ASN A 435 14.01 -0.40 47.33
N PHE A 436 14.31 -0.92 48.52
CA PHE A 436 14.74 -2.29 48.69
C PHE A 436 13.71 -3.27 48.09
N ARG A 437 14.21 -4.17 47.25
CA ARG A 437 13.47 -5.30 46.68
C ARG A 437 14.34 -6.54 46.87
N PRO A 438 13.82 -7.64 47.43
CA PRO A 438 14.61 -8.85 47.63
C PRO A 438 15.01 -9.43 46.27
N GLN A 439 16.31 -9.62 46.07
CA GLN A 439 16.87 -10.29 44.91
C GLN A 439 17.36 -11.67 45.38
N CYS A 440 16.79 -12.73 44.81
CA CYS A 440 17.02 -14.10 45.30
C CYS A 440 17.64 -14.96 44.19
N LEU A 441 18.86 -15.45 44.43
CA LEU A 441 19.45 -16.55 43.70
C LEU A 441 19.04 -17.88 44.35
N VAL A 442 18.31 -18.71 43.62
CA VAL A 442 17.73 -19.97 44.11
C VAL A 442 18.43 -21.14 43.42
N MET A 443 19.10 -21.98 44.23
CA MET A 443 19.77 -23.19 43.73
C MET A 443 18.77 -24.33 43.50
N THR A 444 17.99 -24.21 42.44
CA THR A 444 16.95 -25.19 42.09
C THR A 444 17.51 -26.43 41.39
N GLY A 445 18.68 -26.31 40.74
CA GLY A 445 19.06 -27.24 39.69
C GLY A 445 18.09 -27.10 38.52
N ALA A 446 17.73 -28.22 37.89
CA ALA A 446 16.63 -28.23 36.92
C ALA A 446 15.31 -27.76 37.59
N PRO A 447 14.65 -26.67 37.10
CA PRO A 447 13.49 -26.07 37.77
C PRO A 447 12.29 -27.01 37.95
N ASN A 448 12.17 -28.04 37.11
CA ASN A 448 11.15 -29.08 37.19
C ASN A 448 11.38 -30.09 38.34
N SER A 449 12.61 -30.25 38.81
CA SER A 449 12.95 -31.26 39.83
C SER A 449 12.60 -30.80 41.25
N ARG A 450 12.60 -29.49 41.53
CA ARG A 450 12.34 -28.92 42.87
C ARG A 450 11.31 -27.78 42.83
N PRO A 451 10.05 -28.07 42.48
CA PRO A 451 9.01 -27.03 42.37
C PRO A 451 8.67 -26.39 43.73
N ALA A 452 8.74 -27.14 44.84
CA ALA A 452 8.40 -26.61 46.17
C ALA A 452 9.29 -25.42 46.59
N LEU A 453 10.59 -25.49 46.31
CA LEU A 453 11.53 -24.40 46.59
C LEU A 453 11.22 -23.17 45.71
N LEU A 454 10.88 -23.41 44.45
CA LEU A 454 10.51 -22.38 43.50
C LEU A 454 9.24 -21.63 43.94
N HIS A 455 8.23 -22.36 44.39
CA HIS A 455 6.98 -21.78 44.90
C HIS A 455 7.20 -20.97 46.19
N LEU A 456 8.01 -21.48 47.13
CA LEU A 456 8.33 -20.77 48.37
C LEU A 456 8.98 -19.40 48.10
N VAL A 457 9.97 -19.36 47.21
CA VAL A 457 10.67 -18.10 46.89
C VAL A 457 9.77 -17.17 46.06
N HIS A 458 8.88 -17.72 45.24
CA HIS A 458 7.90 -16.93 44.51
C HIS A 458 6.89 -16.26 45.44
N ASP A 459 6.40 -16.97 46.45
CA ASP A 459 5.49 -16.42 47.45
C ASP A 459 6.15 -15.30 48.27
N PHE A 460 7.46 -15.42 48.51
CA PHE A 460 8.27 -14.40 49.18
C PHE A 460 8.49 -13.16 48.30
N THR A 461 8.89 -13.34 47.03
CA THR A 461 9.22 -12.25 46.10
C THR A 461 8.00 -11.56 45.49
N LYS A 462 6.82 -12.21 45.51
CA LYS A 462 5.52 -11.72 45.02
C LYS A 462 5.58 -11.06 43.63
N ASN A 463 6.45 -11.53 42.75
CA ASN A 463 6.67 -10.95 41.41
C ASN A 463 7.17 -9.49 41.39
N VAL A 464 7.69 -8.99 42.51
CA VAL A 464 8.24 -7.62 42.65
C VAL A 464 9.78 -7.64 42.71
N GLY A 465 10.36 -8.72 43.25
CA GLY A 465 11.81 -8.93 43.33
C GLY A 465 12.39 -9.66 42.12
N LEU A 466 13.70 -9.56 41.94
CA LEU A 466 14.44 -10.35 40.96
C LEU A 466 14.64 -11.78 41.48
N MET A 467 14.25 -12.78 40.69
CA MET A 467 14.46 -14.20 41.02
C MET A 467 15.30 -14.85 39.93
N ILE A 468 16.41 -15.49 40.33
CA ILE A 468 17.32 -16.22 39.43
C ILE A 468 17.37 -17.68 39.87
N CYS A 469 17.08 -18.60 38.96
CA CYS A 469 17.17 -20.05 39.17
C CYS A 469 18.54 -20.54 38.70
N GLY A 470 19.43 -20.83 39.66
CA GLY A 470 20.77 -21.34 39.40
C GLY A 470 20.77 -22.85 39.18
N HIS A 471 21.42 -23.30 38.09
CA HIS A 471 21.65 -24.72 37.82
C HIS A 471 23.10 -24.98 37.45
N VAL A 472 23.78 -25.83 38.23
CA VAL A 472 25.16 -26.23 37.96
C VAL A 472 25.18 -27.58 37.24
N HIS A 473 25.68 -27.60 36.00
CA HIS A 473 25.91 -28.82 35.22
C HIS A 473 27.30 -29.38 35.54
N MET A 474 27.31 -30.53 36.24
CA MET A 474 28.51 -31.30 36.56
C MET A 474 28.72 -32.37 35.48
N GLY A 475 29.92 -32.46 34.90
CA GLY A 475 30.24 -33.42 33.85
C GLY A 475 31.23 -32.89 32.82
N PRO A 476 31.62 -33.70 31.81
CA PRO A 476 32.62 -33.29 30.83
C PRO A 476 32.14 -32.05 30.03
N ARG A 477 32.95 -30.98 30.06
CA ARG A 477 32.65 -29.64 29.48
C ARG A 477 31.98 -29.66 28.10
N ARG A 478 32.44 -30.53 27.20
CA ARG A 478 31.92 -30.60 25.82
C ARG A 478 30.44 -31.04 25.76
N GLN A 479 30.02 -31.95 26.64
CA GLN A 479 28.63 -32.40 26.72
C GLN A 479 27.80 -31.34 27.47
N ALA A 480 28.32 -30.84 28.59
CA ALA A 480 27.65 -29.84 29.42
C ALA A 480 27.33 -28.53 28.66
N MET A 481 28.24 -28.02 27.83
CA MET A 481 28.00 -26.82 27.03
C MET A 481 26.88 -27.01 26.00
N LYS A 482 26.77 -28.22 25.41
CA LYS A 482 25.72 -28.53 24.45
C LYS A 482 24.36 -28.61 25.15
N GLU A 483 24.30 -29.32 26.28
CA GLU A 483 23.09 -29.46 27.10
C GLU A 483 22.62 -28.11 27.64
N MET A 484 23.54 -27.29 28.15
CA MET A 484 23.26 -25.95 28.68
C MET A 484 22.49 -25.07 27.70
N SER A 485 22.91 -25.02 26.43
CA SER A 485 22.26 -24.21 25.40
C SER A 485 20.82 -24.66 25.10
N ILE A 486 20.57 -25.96 25.12
CA ILE A 486 19.25 -26.57 24.86
C ILE A 486 18.34 -26.36 26.08
N ASP A 487 18.87 -26.63 27.27
CA ASP A 487 18.17 -26.55 28.54
C ASP A 487 17.82 -25.11 28.92
N GLN A 488 18.65 -24.13 28.57
CA GLN A 488 18.35 -22.72 28.81
C GLN A 488 17.03 -22.29 28.19
N ALA A 489 16.83 -22.56 26.89
CA ALA A 489 15.58 -22.22 26.22
C ALA A 489 14.40 -23.08 26.71
N ARG A 490 14.65 -24.36 27.05
CA ARG A 490 13.63 -25.30 27.51
C ARG A 490 13.08 -24.93 28.89
N TYR A 491 13.96 -24.70 29.86
CA TYR A 491 13.57 -24.37 31.23
C TYR A 491 13.05 -22.94 31.36
N GLN A 492 13.57 -21.98 30.59
CA GLN A 492 12.98 -20.64 30.54
C GLN A 492 11.53 -20.68 30.04
N ARG A 493 11.23 -21.48 29.00
CA ARG A 493 9.85 -21.70 28.54
C ARG A 493 8.97 -22.35 29.60
N TRP A 494 9.51 -23.31 30.36
CA TRP A 494 8.78 -23.97 31.45
C TRP A 494 8.42 -22.99 32.58
N LEU A 495 9.35 -22.12 32.99
CA LEU A 495 9.12 -21.07 33.98
C LEU A 495 8.02 -20.10 33.53
N ILE A 496 8.08 -19.65 32.27
CA ILE A 496 7.07 -18.77 31.66
C ILE A 496 5.70 -19.47 31.63
N LYS A 497 5.64 -20.75 31.24
CA LYS A 497 4.40 -21.54 31.20
C LYS A 497 3.73 -21.64 32.57
N ASN A 498 4.53 -21.75 33.63
CA ASN A 498 4.03 -21.82 35.01
C ASN A 498 3.82 -20.43 35.66
N LYS A 499 3.91 -19.33 34.89
CA LYS A 499 3.74 -17.95 35.35
C LYS A 499 4.74 -17.52 36.44
N MET A 500 5.93 -18.11 36.44
CA MET A 500 6.99 -17.81 37.38
C MET A 500 7.91 -16.72 36.78
N LYS A 501 7.94 -15.52 37.38
CA LYS A 501 8.85 -14.44 36.94
C LYS A 501 10.28 -14.67 37.46
N ALA A 502 10.98 -15.62 36.84
CA ALA A 502 12.36 -15.94 37.16
C ALA A 502 13.22 -16.09 35.90
N PHE A 503 14.50 -15.77 36.02
CA PHE A 503 15.52 -16.04 35.00
C PHE A 503 16.21 -17.36 35.28
N TYR A 504 16.44 -18.18 34.26
CA TYR A 504 17.24 -19.40 34.40
C TYR A 504 18.71 -19.12 34.05
N ALA A 505 19.61 -19.41 34.99
CA ALA A 505 21.05 -19.20 34.88
C ALA A 505 21.79 -20.54 35.03
N PRO A 506 22.14 -21.20 33.90
CA PRO A 506 22.95 -22.41 33.95
C PRO A 506 24.43 -22.08 33.97
N VAL A 507 25.19 -22.81 34.78
CA VAL A 507 26.66 -22.72 34.89
C VAL A 507 27.25 -24.12 34.81
N HIS A 508 28.45 -24.24 34.24
CA HIS A 508 29.21 -25.48 34.22
C HIS A 508 30.41 -25.35 35.17
N ALA A 509 30.60 -26.36 36.00
CA ALA A 509 31.77 -26.53 36.87
C ALA A 509 31.98 -28.01 37.13
N ASP A 510 33.20 -28.38 37.51
CA ASP A 510 33.53 -29.77 37.87
C ASP A 510 32.91 -30.13 39.23
N ASP A 511 32.90 -29.17 40.16
CA ASP A 511 32.28 -29.29 41.47
C ASP A 511 31.10 -28.32 41.66
N LEU A 512 30.09 -28.75 42.43
CA LEU A 512 28.94 -27.91 42.79
C LEU A 512 29.38 -26.62 43.50
N ARG A 513 30.38 -26.71 44.38
CA ARG A 513 30.88 -25.56 45.16
C ARG A 513 31.43 -24.46 44.25
N GLU A 514 32.23 -24.85 43.26
CA GLU A 514 32.83 -23.94 42.29
C GLU A 514 31.75 -23.32 41.39
N GLY A 515 30.79 -24.12 40.91
CA GLY A 515 29.68 -23.62 40.10
C GLY A 515 28.77 -22.63 40.85
N VAL A 516 28.53 -22.86 42.14
CA VAL A 516 27.82 -21.91 43.00
C VAL A 516 28.62 -20.62 43.21
N GLN A 517 29.94 -20.73 43.33
CA GLN A 517 30.81 -19.55 43.45
C GLN A 517 30.73 -18.66 42.21
N TYR A 518 30.69 -19.23 41.01
CA TYR A 518 30.47 -18.47 39.78
C TYR A 518 29.13 -17.72 39.77
N LEU A 519 28.05 -18.37 40.21
CA LEU A 519 26.72 -17.74 40.28
C LEU A 519 26.60 -16.65 41.36
N MET A 520 27.45 -16.66 42.39
CA MET A 520 27.42 -15.62 43.42
C MET A 520 28.22 -14.37 43.04
N GLN A 521 29.19 -14.51 42.13
CA GLN A 521 30.08 -13.42 41.72
C GLN A 521 29.62 -12.72 40.43
N CYS A 522 28.88 -13.43 39.58
CA CYS A 522 28.26 -12.93 38.35
C CYS A 522 26.78 -12.69 38.54
#